data_AF-A0A2W6DQ15-F1
#
_entry.id   AF-A0A2W6DQ15-F1
#
_cell.length_a   1.000
_cell.length_b   1.000
_cell.length_c   1.000
_cell.angle_alpha   90.00
_cell.angle_beta   90.00
_cell.angle_gamma   90.00
#
_symmetry.space_group_name_H-M   'P 1'
#
loop_
_entity.id
_entity.type
_entity.pdbx_description
1 polymer ?
#
loop_
_entity_poly.entity_id
_entity_poly.type
_entity_poly.pdbx_seq_one_letter_code
_entity_poly.pdbx_strand_id
1 'polypeptide(L)'
;MNESFEWDDEPPEPPEPQPYLPTVMDAAVAPDDVAAWACSIRPGSAATTPLAVIDPRRLSPEGLVDFIAACERHVSWFLAMQYQALAVMAEDPTVPTLPGEQGKDWVREEVTCALKLSFNAAASRLALARELTGR
;
A
#
# COMPACT_ATOMS: atom_id res chain seq x y z
N MET A 1 3.88 58.83 15.95
CA MET A 1 2.70 58.09 15.48
C MET A 1 2.80 56.72 16.14
N ASN A 2 1.95 56.45 17.13
CA ASN A 2 1.88 55.14 17.77
C ASN A 2 0.94 54.28 16.95
N GLU A 3 1.45 53.22 16.32
CA GLU A 3 0.60 52.16 15.77
C GLU A 3 0.17 51.26 16.94
N SER A 4 -1.14 51.25 17.20
CA SER A 4 -1.76 50.34 18.15
C SER A 4 -1.75 48.94 17.52
N PHE A 5 -0.99 48.01 18.11
CA PHE A 5 -1.04 46.60 17.74
C PHE A 5 -2.34 46.01 18.29
N GLU A 6 -3.34 45.91 17.43
CA GLU A 6 -4.64 45.31 17.72
C GLU A 6 -4.45 43.79 17.75
N TRP A 7 -4.52 43.21 18.95
CA TRP A 7 -4.50 41.76 19.11
C TRP A 7 -5.86 41.23 18.64
N ASP A 8 -5.88 40.36 17.64
CA ASP A 8 -7.04 39.54 17.32
C ASP A 8 -7.29 38.61 18.53
N ASP A 9 -8.18 39.03 19.43
CA ASP A 9 -8.65 38.28 20.60
C ASP A 9 -9.62 37.14 20.22
N GLU A 10 -9.89 36.94 18.93
CA GLU A 10 -10.76 35.87 18.45
C GLU A 10 -10.00 34.53 18.51
N PRO A 11 -10.44 33.57 19.36
CA PRO A 11 -9.80 32.27 19.41
C PRO A 11 -9.90 31.60 18.04
N PRO A 12 -8.82 30.95 17.56
CA PRO A 12 -8.83 30.33 16.25
C PRO A 12 -10.00 29.36 16.15
N GLU A 13 -10.72 29.41 15.02
CA GLU A 13 -11.83 28.49 14.77
C GLU A 13 -11.38 27.05 15.05
N PRO A 14 -12.17 26.27 15.80
CA PRO A 14 -11.80 24.89 16.08
C PRO A 14 -11.64 24.15 14.76
N PRO A 15 -10.59 23.31 14.63
CA PRO A 15 -10.38 22.57 13.40
C PRO A 15 -11.60 21.72 13.08
N GLU A 16 -11.88 21.55 11.79
CA GLU A 16 -12.96 20.67 11.35
C GLU A 16 -12.83 19.29 12.01
N PRO A 17 -13.95 18.68 12.47
CA PRO A 17 -13.92 17.37 13.09
C PRO A 17 -13.40 16.35 12.08
N GLN A 18 -12.23 15.77 12.38
CA GLN A 18 -11.67 14.73 11.52
C GLN A 18 -12.46 13.43 11.68
N PRO A 19 -12.65 12.67 10.58
CA PRO A 19 -13.29 11.37 10.67
C PRO A 19 -12.51 10.45 11.61
N TYR A 20 -13.24 9.75 12.48
CA TYR A 20 -12.63 8.81 13.41
C TYR A 20 -11.87 7.71 12.66
N LEU A 21 -10.61 7.49 13.06
CA LEU A 21 -9.79 6.40 12.56
C LEU A 21 -9.68 5.34 13.66
N PRO A 22 -10.17 4.11 13.42
CA PRO A 22 -9.98 3.01 14.33
C PRO A 22 -8.51 2.81 14.69
N THR A 23 -8.30 2.51 15.97
CA THR A 23 -7.00 2.30 16.61
C THR A 23 -6.84 0.83 17.00
N VAL A 24 -5.64 0.50 17.50
CA VAL A 24 -5.37 -0.81 18.12
C VAL A 24 -6.33 -1.10 19.28
N MET A 25 -6.79 -0.07 20.01
CA MET A 25 -7.74 -0.26 21.11
C MET A 25 -9.12 -0.67 20.58
N ASP A 26 -9.57 -0.09 19.47
CA ASP A 26 -10.83 -0.48 18.83
C ASP A 26 -10.79 -1.91 18.34
N ALA A 27 -9.65 -2.35 17.78
CA ALA A 27 -9.48 -3.75 17.38
C ALA A 27 -9.58 -4.71 18.59
N ALA A 28 -9.24 -4.24 19.79
CA ALA A 28 -9.41 -5.01 21.02
C ALA A 28 -10.86 -4.99 21.54
N VAL A 29 -11.60 -3.90 21.36
CA VAL A 29 -12.96 -3.71 21.92
C VAL A 29 -14.05 -4.17 20.96
N ALA A 30 -13.93 -3.83 19.68
CA ALA A 30 -14.90 -4.06 18.61
C ALA A 30 -14.18 -4.54 17.32
N PRO A 31 -13.62 -5.76 17.31
CA PRO A 31 -12.82 -6.26 16.19
C PRO A 31 -13.62 -6.37 14.87
N ASP A 32 -14.91 -6.69 14.94
CA ASP A 32 -15.80 -6.78 13.78
C ASP A 32 -15.95 -5.43 13.08
N ASP A 33 -16.18 -4.36 13.83
CA ASP A 33 -16.32 -3.00 13.29
C ASP A 33 -15.02 -2.54 12.62
N VAL A 34 -13.87 -2.89 13.21
CA VAL A 34 -12.56 -2.61 12.61
C VAL A 34 -12.36 -3.39 11.31
N ALA A 35 -12.73 -4.66 11.27
CA ALA A 35 -12.64 -5.49 10.07
C ALA A 35 -13.52 -4.94 8.94
N ALA A 36 -14.78 -4.61 9.24
CA ALA A 36 -15.72 -4.01 8.30
C ALA A 36 -15.21 -2.65 7.79
N TRP A 37 -14.73 -1.79 8.69
CA TRP A 37 -14.15 -0.51 8.30
C TRP A 37 -12.93 -0.69 7.38
N ALA A 38 -11.98 -1.54 7.74
CA ALA A 38 -10.77 -1.81 6.95
C ALA A 38 -11.09 -2.40 5.56
N CYS A 39 -12.17 -3.18 5.45
CA CYS A 39 -12.70 -3.69 4.18
C CYS A 39 -13.26 -2.56 3.29
N SER A 40 -13.90 -1.55 3.90
CA SER A 40 -14.57 -0.47 3.18
C SER A 40 -13.64 0.63 2.66
N ILE A 41 -12.49 0.84 3.30
CA ILE A 41 -11.58 1.94 2.96
C ILE A 41 -10.49 1.53 1.96
N ARG A 42 -9.77 2.53 1.44
CA ARG A 42 -8.53 2.29 0.68
C ARG A 42 -7.46 1.76 1.64
N PRO A 43 -6.77 0.64 1.32
CA PRO A 43 -5.64 0.16 2.10
C PRO A 43 -4.58 1.24 2.30
N GLY A 44 -4.01 1.28 3.51
CA GLY A 44 -3.03 2.28 3.93
C GLY A 44 -2.62 2.06 5.37
N SER A 45 -1.63 2.80 5.87
CA SER A 45 -1.10 2.61 7.23
C SER A 45 -2.17 2.69 8.31
N ALA A 46 -3.09 3.65 8.21
CA ALA A 46 -4.21 3.81 9.14
C ALA A 46 -5.11 2.56 9.21
N ALA A 47 -5.30 1.85 8.09
CA ALA A 47 -6.08 0.62 8.02
C ALA A 47 -5.28 -0.59 8.52
N THR A 48 -4.01 -0.68 8.11
CA THR A 48 -3.13 -1.82 8.39
C THR A 48 -2.86 -2.00 9.88
N THR A 49 -2.60 -0.90 10.61
CA THR A 49 -2.23 -0.97 12.03
C THR A 49 -3.28 -1.64 12.92
N PRO A 50 -4.55 -1.21 12.92
CA PRO A 50 -5.59 -1.87 13.72
C PRO A 50 -5.99 -3.23 13.14
N LEU A 51 -5.95 -3.43 11.81
CA LEU A 51 -6.25 -4.72 11.18
C LEU A 51 -5.25 -5.81 11.60
N ALA A 52 -3.95 -5.48 11.68
CA ALA A 52 -2.87 -6.44 11.94
C ALA A 52 -2.88 -7.04 13.36
N VAL A 53 -3.62 -6.44 14.29
CA VAL A 53 -3.69 -6.88 15.70
C VAL A 53 -4.97 -7.65 16.04
N ILE A 54 -5.91 -7.77 15.09
CA ILE A 54 -7.15 -8.53 15.31
C ILE A 54 -6.81 -10.02 15.49
N ASP A 55 -7.32 -10.62 16.56
CA ASP A 55 -7.35 -12.08 16.72
C ASP A 55 -8.59 -12.64 16.00
N PRO A 56 -8.43 -13.42 14.91
CA PRO A 56 -9.58 -13.90 14.14
C PRO A 56 -10.56 -14.76 14.94
N ARG A 57 -10.13 -15.35 16.06
CA ARG A 57 -11.01 -16.17 16.93
C ARG A 57 -12.04 -15.33 17.69
N ARG A 58 -11.87 -14.01 17.71
CA ARG A 58 -12.77 -13.06 18.38
C ARG A 58 -13.79 -12.44 17.42
N LEU A 59 -13.66 -12.69 16.13
CA LEU A 59 -14.57 -12.18 15.10
C LEU A 59 -15.83 -13.03 15.03
N SER A 60 -16.97 -12.40 14.73
CA SER A 60 -18.16 -13.13 14.29
C SER A 60 -17.92 -13.78 12.90
N PRO A 61 -18.82 -14.68 12.44
CA PRO A 61 -18.74 -15.23 11.09
C PRO A 61 -18.76 -14.16 9.98
N GLU A 62 -19.51 -13.07 10.17
CA GLU A 62 -19.54 -11.94 9.23
C GLU A 62 -18.24 -11.14 9.31
N GLY A 63 -17.79 -10.80 10.52
CA GLY A 63 -16.52 -10.11 10.74
C GLY A 63 -15.30 -10.88 10.19
N LEU A 64 -15.35 -12.21 10.19
CA LEU A 64 -14.33 -13.05 9.54
C LEU A 64 -14.27 -12.85 8.02
N VAL A 65 -15.43 -12.74 7.37
CA VAL A 65 -15.49 -12.49 5.92
C VAL A 65 -14.91 -11.11 5.61
N ASP A 66 -15.31 -10.09 6.38
CA ASP A 66 -14.77 -8.74 6.23
C ASP A 66 -13.26 -8.67 6.48
N PHE A 67 -12.78 -9.40 7.49
CA PHE A 67 -11.36 -9.47 7.80
C PHE A 67 -10.56 -10.12 6.66
N ILE A 68 -11.05 -11.21 6.07
CA ILE A 68 -10.42 -11.86 4.92
C ILE A 68 -10.42 -10.92 3.71
N ALA A 69 -11.54 -10.26 3.43
CA ALA A 69 -11.65 -9.30 2.33
C ALA A 69 -10.71 -8.10 2.53
N ALA A 70 -10.61 -7.57 3.75
CA ALA A 70 -9.66 -6.52 4.10
C ALA A 70 -8.21 -6.98 3.89
N CYS A 71 -7.84 -8.18 4.33
CA CYS A 71 -6.52 -8.76 4.10
C CYS A 71 -6.18 -8.85 2.60
N GLU A 72 -7.10 -9.38 1.79
CA GLU A 72 -6.90 -9.53 0.35
C GLU A 72 -6.68 -8.16 -0.33
N ARG A 73 -7.44 -7.14 0.06
CA ARG A 73 -7.26 -5.77 -0.43
C ARG A 73 -5.87 -5.22 -0.08
N HIS A 74 -5.37 -5.47 1.13
CA HIS A 74 -4.03 -5.04 1.54
C HIS A 74 -2.93 -5.80 0.78
N VAL A 75 -3.06 -7.11 0.58
CA VAL A 75 -2.15 -7.90 -0.25
C VAL A 75 -2.12 -7.37 -1.69
N SER A 76 -3.30 -7.16 -2.28
CA SER A 76 -3.44 -6.58 -3.62
C SER A 76 -2.84 -5.18 -3.72
N TRP A 77 -2.96 -4.35 -2.69
CA TRP A 77 -2.34 -3.03 -2.65
C TRP A 77 -0.81 -3.09 -2.66
N PHE A 78 -0.19 -3.95 -1.84
CA PHE A 78 1.26 -4.16 -1.87
C PHE A 78 1.74 -4.76 -3.20
N LEU A 79 0.96 -5.68 -3.78
CA LEU A 79 1.25 -6.22 -5.11
C LEU A 79 1.21 -5.12 -6.17
N ALA A 80 0.20 -4.25 -6.15
CA ALA A 80 0.13 -3.12 -7.08
C ALA A 80 1.37 -2.22 -6.98
N MET A 81 1.85 -1.92 -5.77
CA MET A 81 3.10 -1.18 -5.57
C MET A 81 4.32 -1.90 -6.16
N GLN A 82 4.42 -3.22 -5.98
CA GLN A 82 5.49 -4.01 -6.58
C GLN A 82 5.42 -3.99 -8.11
N TYR A 83 4.23 -4.13 -8.70
CA TYR A 83 4.07 -4.09 -10.16
C TYR A 83 4.36 -2.71 -10.74
N GLN A 84 4.05 -1.62 -10.03
CA GLN A 84 4.46 -0.27 -10.43
C GLN A 84 6.00 -0.15 -10.47
N ALA A 85 6.70 -0.66 -9.46
CA ALA A 85 8.16 -0.67 -9.45
C ALA A 85 8.76 -1.54 -10.57
N LEU A 86 8.17 -2.72 -10.81
CA LEU A 86 8.57 -3.60 -11.90
C LEU A 86 8.38 -2.96 -13.28
N ALA A 87 7.31 -2.19 -13.49
CA ALA A 87 7.09 -1.46 -14.74
C ALA A 87 8.20 -0.42 -14.97
N VAL A 88 8.55 0.36 -13.93
CA VAL A 88 9.67 1.30 -13.97
C VAL A 88 10.98 0.59 -14.35
N MET A 89 11.29 -0.54 -13.73
CA MET A 89 12.48 -1.33 -14.08
C MET A 89 12.42 -1.84 -15.53
N ALA A 90 11.25 -2.28 -15.99
CA ALA A 90 11.07 -2.84 -17.32
C ALA A 90 11.25 -1.82 -18.45
N GLU A 91 11.13 -0.52 -18.15
CA GLU A 91 11.32 0.58 -19.09
C GLU A 91 12.74 1.13 -19.08
N ASP A 92 13.57 0.78 -18.09
CA ASP A 92 14.88 1.40 -17.91
C ASP A 92 15.81 1.11 -19.11
N PRO A 93 16.13 2.12 -19.93
CA PRO A 93 17.00 1.94 -21.09
C PRO A 93 18.48 1.93 -20.70
N THR A 94 18.81 2.15 -19.42
CA THR A 94 20.16 2.49 -18.97
C THR A 94 20.98 1.31 -18.50
N VAL A 95 20.51 0.06 -18.64
CA VAL A 95 21.33 -1.07 -18.22
C VAL A 95 22.61 -1.13 -19.09
N PRO A 96 23.81 -0.90 -18.53
CA PRO A 96 25.02 -0.84 -19.32
C PRO A 96 25.31 -2.22 -19.90
N THR A 97 25.14 -2.38 -21.22
CA THR A 97 25.56 -3.61 -21.89
C THR A 97 27.08 -3.55 -22.07
N LEU A 98 27.83 -4.43 -21.41
CA LEU A 98 29.26 -4.58 -21.72
C LEU A 98 29.42 -5.08 -23.18
N PRO A 99 30.61 -4.88 -23.79
CA PRO A 99 30.91 -5.47 -25.10
C PRO A 99 30.68 -7.00 -25.07
N GLY A 100 29.78 -7.51 -25.92
CA GLY A 100 29.37 -8.92 -25.94
C GLY A 100 28.06 -9.24 -25.22
N GLU A 101 27.40 -8.24 -24.61
CA GLU A 101 26.17 -8.41 -23.83
C GLU A 101 24.94 -7.79 -24.50
N GLN A 102 25.08 -7.48 -25.79
CA GLN A 102 24.00 -7.00 -26.64
C GLN A 102 22.87 -8.04 -26.65
N GLY A 103 21.70 -7.64 -26.15
CA GLY A 103 20.51 -8.49 -26.07
C GLY A 103 20.32 -9.26 -24.76
N LYS A 104 21.19 -9.08 -23.74
CA LYS A 104 20.92 -9.59 -22.40
C LYS A 104 19.88 -8.73 -21.69
N ASP A 105 18.84 -9.40 -21.17
CA ASP A 105 17.82 -8.79 -20.32
C ASP A 105 18.27 -8.81 -18.87
N TRP A 106 19.11 -7.83 -18.53
CA TRP A 106 19.67 -7.64 -17.19
C TRP A 106 18.63 -7.31 -16.13
N VAL A 107 17.59 -6.56 -16.50
CA VAL A 107 16.47 -6.26 -15.62
C VAL A 107 15.82 -7.56 -15.13
N ARG A 108 15.60 -8.51 -16.04
CA ARG A 108 15.10 -9.83 -15.67
C ARG A 108 16.03 -10.58 -14.71
N GLU A 109 17.35 -10.50 -14.89
CA GLU A 109 18.32 -11.12 -13.97
C GLU A 109 18.25 -10.50 -12.57
N GLU A 110 18.21 -9.16 -12.49
CA GLU A 110 18.09 -8.45 -11.22
C GLU A 110 16.79 -8.80 -10.49
N VAL A 111 15.67 -8.83 -11.19
CA VAL A 111 14.36 -9.23 -10.63
C VAL A 111 14.38 -10.69 -10.18
N THR A 112 15.01 -11.57 -10.97
CA THR A 112 15.18 -12.99 -10.61
C THR A 112 15.95 -13.13 -9.30
N CYS A 113 17.05 -12.37 -9.15
CA CYS A 113 17.87 -12.38 -7.95
C CYS A 113 17.13 -11.78 -6.73
N ALA A 114 16.55 -10.59 -6.87
CA ALA A 114 15.91 -9.87 -5.78
C ALA A 114 14.67 -10.60 -5.24
N LEU A 115 13.85 -11.16 -6.13
CA LEU A 115 12.61 -11.83 -5.76
C LEU A 115 12.75 -13.35 -5.58
N LYS A 116 13.96 -13.90 -5.78
CA LYS A 116 14.26 -15.34 -5.73
C LYS A 116 13.32 -16.17 -6.61
N LEU A 117 13.13 -15.73 -7.85
CA LEU A 117 12.24 -16.37 -8.82
C LEU A 117 13.02 -17.24 -9.80
N SER A 118 12.30 -18.02 -10.61
CA SER A 118 12.86 -18.53 -11.86
C SER A 118 12.85 -17.41 -12.93
N PHE A 119 13.74 -17.54 -13.92
CA PHE A 119 13.79 -16.62 -15.06
C PHE A 119 12.43 -16.43 -15.75
N ASN A 120 11.69 -17.52 -15.97
CA ASN A 120 10.38 -17.46 -16.62
C ASN A 120 9.34 -16.73 -15.76
N ALA A 121 9.39 -16.90 -14.43
CA ALA A 121 8.51 -16.19 -13.52
C ALA A 121 8.83 -14.69 -13.45
N ALA A 122 10.10 -14.32 -13.44
CA ALA A 122 10.52 -12.91 -13.51
C ALA A 122 10.09 -12.26 -14.84
N ALA A 123 10.30 -12.94 -15.97
CA ALA A 123 9.86 -12.46 -17.28
C ALA A 123 8.33 -12.25 -17.33
N SER A 124 7.56 -13.21 -16.79
CA SER A 124 6.10 -13.12 -16.77
C SER A 124 5.61 -11.92 -15.92
N ARG A 125 6.26 -11.65 -14.78
CA ARG A 125 5.92 -10.49 -13.94
C ARG A 125 6.27 -9.17 -14.61
N LEU A 126 7.42 -9.07 -15.27
CA LEU A 126 7.81 -7.88 -16.03
C LEU A 126 6.85 -7.60 -17.20
N ALA A 127 6.46 -8.64 -17.93
CA ALA A 127 5.48 -8.52 -19.02
C ALA A 127 4.11 -8.05 -18.50
N LEU A 128 3.62 -8.63 -17.42
CA LEU A 128 2.36 -8.22 -16.79
C LEU A 128 2.45 -6.78 -16.23
N ALA A 129 3.60 -6.37 -15.69
CA ALA A 129 3.80 -5.01 -15.20
C ALA A 129 3.66 -3.94 -16.31
N ARG A 130 4.21 -4.23 -17.49
CA ARG A 130 4.05 -3.41 -18.70
C ARG A 130 2.57 -3.30 -19.09
N GLU A 131 1.90 -4.44 -19.24
CA GLU A 131 0.48 -4.50 -19.60
C GLU A 131 -0.41 -3.71 -18.62
N LEU A 132 -0.23 -3.89 -17.31
CA LEU A 132 -1.04 -3.23 -16.28
C LEU A 132 -0.84 -1.71 -16.22
N THR A 133 0.31 -1.20 -16.67
CA THR A 133 0.60 0.24 -16.67
C THR A 133 0.27 0.91 -18.00
N GLY A 134 -0.17 0.15 -19.00
CA GLY A 134 -0.45 0.66 -20.35
C GLY A 134 0.81 1.09 -21.09
N ARG A 135 1.94 0.46 -20.78
CA ARG A 135 3.28 0.76 -21.31
C ARG A 135 3.87 -0.46 -22.00
#